data_AF-A0A8J2XE09-F1
#
_entry.id   AF-A0A8J2XE09-F1
#
_cell.length_a   1.000
_cell.length_b   1.000
_cell.length_c   1.000
_cell.angle_alpha   90.00
_cell.angle_beta   90.00
_cell.angle_gamma   90.00
#
_symmetry.space_group_name_H-M   'P 1'
#
loop_
_entity.id
_entity.type
_entity.pdbx_description
1 polymer ?
#
loop_
_entity_poly.entity_id
_entity_poly.type
_entity_poly.pdbx_seq_one_letter_code
_entity_poly.pdbx_strand_id
1 'polypeptide(L)'
;MTSKSYPISPAKIGNQDGFRLPRAFSKDYPHLVSASGQIEVLDENTLLVRLEPESKTEDEETENLMMSLFLDTLMKEVMKEPSSLVSYTEEMSREIDELLADVGLD
;
A
#
# COMPACT_ATOMS: atom_id res chain seq x y z
N MET A 1 21.96 -17.74 -6.00
CA MET A 1 21.64 -16.56 -5.18
C MET A 1 22.67 -16.50 -4.07
N THR A 2 23.62 -15.58 -4.13
CA THR A 2 24.69 -15.48 -3.12
C THR A 2 24.10 -14.86 -1.86
N SER A 3 24.05 -15.62 -0.77
CA SER A 3 23.54 -15.15 0.52
C SER A 3 24.41 -14.00 1.02
N LYS A 4 23.92 -12.76 0.92
CA LYS A 4 24.61 -11.60 1.49
C LYS A 4 24.37 -11.60 3.00
N SER A 5 25.46 -11.60 3.77
CA SER A 5 25.41 -11.46 5.23
C SER A 5 25.82 -10.04 5.61
N TYR A 6 25.09 -9.45 6.54
CA TYR A 6 25.35 -8.10 7.05
C TYR A 6 25.65 -8.20 8.55
N PRO A 7 26.81 -7.69 9.01
CA PRO A 7 27.12 -7.71 10.44
C PRO A 7 26.18 -6.75 11.17
N ILE A 8 25.53 -7.22 12.24
CA ILE A 8 24.66 -6.39 13.08
C ILE A 8 25.32 -6.18 14.44
N SER A 9 25.04 -5.03 15.06
CA SER A 9 25.46 -4.72 16.42
C SER A 9 24.24 -4.53 17.32
N PRO A 10 24.29 -4.97 18.59
CA PRO A 10 23.24 -4.68 19.55
C PRO A 10 23.10 -3.17 19.76
N ALA A 11 21.88 -2.73 20.02
CA ALA A 11 21.53 -1.35 20.22
C ALA A 11 20.35 -1.23 21.18
N LYS A 12 20.36 -0.14 21.95
CA LYS A 12 19.23 0.24 22.79
C LYS A 12 18.37 1.26 22.04
N ILE A 13 17.09 0.96 21.86
CA ILE A 13 16.12 1.78 21.12
C ILE A 13 15.05 2.20 22.13
N GLY A 14 15.21 3.41 22.69
CA GLY A 14 14.37 3.87 23.81
C GLY A 14 14.51 2.93 25.02
N ASN A 15 13.40 2.29 25.40
CA ASN A 15 13.35 1.31 26.49
C ASN A 15 13.46 -0.14 26.03
N GLN A 16 13.76 -0.40 24.76
CA GLN A 16 13.83 -1.75 24.18
C GLN A 16 15.25 -2.08 23.71
N ASP A 17 15.53 -3.38 23.65
CA ASP A 17 16.75 -3.92 23.04
C ASP A 17 16.49 -4.27 21.57
N GLY A 18 17.48 -4.07 20.72
CA GLY A 18 17.38 -4.35 19.29
C GLY A 18 18.74 -4.43 18.60
N PHE A 19 18.71 -4.50 17.28
CA PHE A 19 19.90 -4.55 16.44
C PHE A 19 19.93 -3.38 15.46
N ARG A 20 21.11 -2.79 15.25
CA ARG A 20 21.32 -1.80 14.19
C ARG A 20 21.61 -2.49 12.88
N LEU A 21 20.78 -2.21 11.88
CA LEU A 21 21.03 -2.62 10.50
C LEU A 21 22.09 -1.72 9.86
N PRO A 22 23.10 -2.28 9.16
CA PRO A 22 24.10 -1.49 8.45
C PRO A 22 23.49 -0.68 7.31
N ARG A 23 24.08 0.48 7.00
CA ARG A 23 23.70 1.28 5.83
C ARG A 23 23.75 0.51 4.51
N ALA A 24 24.64 -0.48 4.41
CA ALA A 24 24.72 -1.35 3.24
C ALA A 24 23.43 -2.16 3.02
N PHE A 25 22.79 -2.64 4.10
CA PHE A 25 21.51 -3.33 4.01
C PHE A 25 20.41 -2.38 3.53
N SER A 26 20.32 -1.18 4.11
CA SER A 26 19.32 -0.18 3.73
C SER A 26 19.46 0.28 2.27
N LYS A 27 20.68 0.29 1.73
CA LYS A 27 20.93 0.62 0.33
C LYS A 27 20.51 -0.50 -0.62
N ASP A 28 20.76 -1.74 -0.24
CA ASP A 28 20.42 -2.92 -1.05
C ASP A 28 18.92 -3.24 -0.99
N TYR A 29 18.27 -3.00 0.17
CA TYR A 29 16.87 -3.34 0.43
C TYR A 29 16.11 -2.19 1.12
N PRO A 30 15.93 -1.03 0.45
CA PRO A 30 15.29 0.14 1.07
C PRO A 30 13.85 -0.12 1.52
N HIS A 31 13.10 -0.97 0.81
CA HIS A 31 11.72 -1.35 1.11
C HIS A 31 11.57 -2.16 2.41
N LEU A 32 12.65 -2.76 2.93
CA LEU A 32 12.63 -3.55 4.16
C LEU A 32 12.99 -2.75 5.41
N VAL A 33 13.50 -1.52 5.27
CA VAL A 33 14.04 -0.74 6.41
C VAL A 33 12.94 -0.24 7.33
N SER A 34 11.78 0.08 6.77
CA SER A 34 10.62 0.59 7.51
C SER A 34 9.53 -0.47 7.70
N ALA A 35 9.79 -1.71 7.26
CA ALA A 35 8.82 -2.80 7.33
C ALA A 35 8.68 -3.27 8.79
N SER A 36 7.43 -3.46 9.21
CA SER A 36 7.12 -4.19 10.44
C SER A 36 7.31 -5.69 10.21
N GLY A 37 7.34 -6.50 11.25
CA GLY A 37 7.51 -7.93 11.09
C GLY A 37 7.56 -8.69 12.40
N GLN A 38 7.86 -9.99 12.29
CA GLN A 38 7.96 -10.92 13.40
C GLN A 38 9.35 -11.55 13.50
N ILE A 39 9.76 -11.87 14.73
CA ILE A 39 11.01 -12.57 15.03
C ILE A 39 10.65 -13.97 15.54
N GLU A 40 11.19 -14.99 14.89
CA GLU A 40 11.08 -16.39 15.28
C GLU A 40 12.45 -16.89 15.74
N VAL A 41 12.51 -17.57 16.90
CA VAL A 41 13.75 -18.16 17.41
C VAL A 41 13.81 -19.60 16.92
N LEU A 42 14.81 -19.91 16.09
CA LEU A 42 14.99 -21.25 15.53
C LEU A 42 15.86 -22.13 16.44
N ASP A 43 16.89 -21.54 17.04
CA ASP A 43 17.86 -22.23 17.91
C ASP A 43 18.55 -21.23 18.85
N GLU A 44 19.43 -21.70 19.75
CA GLU A 44 20.07 -20.88 20.80
C GLU A 44 20.73 -19.58 20.29
N ASN A 45 21.33 -19.63 19.09
CA ASN A 45 22.04 -18.51 18.48
C ASN A 45 21.45 -18.08 17.13
N THR A 46 20.27 -18.59 16.77
CA THR A 46 19.69 -18.38 15.44
C THR A 46 18.28 -17.83 15.55
N LEU A 47 18.08 -16.66 14.95
CA LEU A 47 16.79 -16.00 14.82
C LEU A 47 16.46 -15.77 13.35
N LEU A 48 15.19 -15.94 13.01
CA LEU A 48 14.61 -15.63 11.71
C LEU A 48 13.75 -14.39 11.86
N VAL A 49 14.02 -13.37 11.06
CA VAL A 49 13.19 -12.15 10.99
C VAL A 49 12.38 -12.21 9.70
N ARG A 50 11.07 -12.22 9.83
CA ARG A 50 10.14 -12.13 8.71
C ARG A 50 9.57 -10.71 8.69
N LEU A 51 9.93 -9.94 7.67
CA LEU A 51 9.45 -8.58 7.46
C LEU A 51 8.25 -8.59 6.51
N GLU A 52 7.26 -7.79 6.86
CA GLU A 52 6.04 -7.53 6.10
C GLU A 52 6.13 -6.08 5.61
N PRO A 53 6.77 -5.84 4.45
CA PRO A 53 6.79 -4.50 3.87
C PRO A 53 5.35 -4.09 3.58
N GLU A 54 5.01 -2.83 3.91
CA GLU A 54 3.76 -2.25 3.41
C GLU A 54 3.85 -2.28 1.88
N SER A 55 3.10 -3.20 1.27
CA SER A 55 2.79 -3.13 -0.14
C SER A 55 1.87 -1.94 -0.32
N LYS A 56 2.44 -0.75 -0.38
CA LYS A 56 1.83 0.27 -1.23
C LYS A 56 1.98 -0.26 -2.64
N THR A 57 0.99 -1.02 -3.08
CA THR A 57 0.81 -1.38 -4.47
C THR A 57 0.86 -0.07 -5.24
N GLU A 58 1.87 0.11 -6.10
CA GLU A 58 1.95 1.25 -7.02
C GLU A 58 0.64 1.40 -7.81
N ASP A 59 -0.13 0.32 -7.94
CA ASP A 59 -1.48 0.28 -8.49
C ASP A 59 -2.46 1.17 -7.73
N GLU A 60 -2.48 1.22 -6.40
CA GLU A 60 -3.43 2.05 -5.65
C GLU A 60 -3.14 3.55 -5.80
N GLU A 61 -1.86 3.95 -5.77
CA GLU A 61 -1.49 5.35 -6.00
C GLU A 61 -1.75 5.78 -7.45
N THR A 62 -1.53 4.88 -8.41
CA THR A 62 -1.80 5.11 -9.83
C THR A 62 -3.31 5.14 -10.13
N GLU A 63 -4.10 4.26 -9.52
CA GLU A 63 -5.55 4.21 -9.62
C GLU A 63 -6.18 5.47 -9.03
N ASN A 64 -5.73 5.90 -7.86
CA ASN A 64 -6.18 7.15 -7.24
C ASN A 64 -5.85 8.37 -8.12
N LEU A 65 -4.68 8.41 -8.76
CA LEU A 65 -4.33 9.47 -9.69
C LEU A 65 -5.22 9.45 -10.95
N MET A 66 -5.47 8.28 -11.53
CA MET A 66 -6.36 8.12 -12.68
C MET A 66 -7.79 8.55 -12.36
N MET A 67 -8.32 8.16 -11.20
CA MET A 67 -9.64 8.57 -10.73
C MET A 67 -9.73 10.09 -10.55
N SER A 68 -8.70 10.70 -9.96
CA SER A 68 -8.62 12.16 -9.79
C SER A 68 -8.66 12.89 -11.14
N LEU A 69 -7.87 12.44 -12.12
CA LEU A 69 -7.86 13.03 -13.47
C LEU A 69 -9.18 12.87 -14.21
N PHE A 70 -9.87 11.74 -14.01
CA PHE A 70 -11.18 11.48 -14.58
C PHE A 70 -12.23 12.46 -14.01
N LEU A 71 -12.30 12.60 -12.68
CA LEU A 71 -13.21 13.53 -12.02
C LEU A 71 -12.95 14.98 -12.42
N ASP A 72 -11.69 15.39 -12.51
CA ASP A 72 -11.30 16.72 -12.99
C ASP A 72 -11.79 17.00 -14.42
N THR A 73 -11.80 15.97 -15.25
CA THR A 73 -12.26 16.07 -16.65
C THR A 73 -13.78 16.23 -16.69
N LEU A 74 -14.53 15.41 -15.96
CA LEU A 74 -15.98 15.52 -15.85
C LEU A 74 -16.41 16.89 -15.33
N MET A 75 -15.74 17.41 -14.30
CA MET A 75 -16.03 18.73 -13.76
C MET A 75 -15.81 19.85 -14.79
N LYS A 76 -14.76 19.76 -15.61
CA LYS A 76 -14.50 20.71 -16.70
C LYS A 76 -15.54 20.62 -17.81
N GLU A 77 -16.04 19.43 -18.09
CA GLU A 77 -17.07 19.20 -19.11
C GLU A 77 -18.42 19.75 -18.67
N VAL A 78 -18.82 19.49 -17.42
CA VAL A 78 -20.02 20.06 -16.81
C VAL A 78 -19.98 21.59 -16.79
N MET A 79 -18.82 22.18 -16.50
CA MET A 79 -18.65 23.64 -16.55
C MET A 79 -18.74 24.22 -17.97
N LYS A 80 -18.40 23.45 -19.01
CA LYS A 80 -18.46 23.88 -20.41
C LYS A 80 -19.86 23.77 -21.00
N GLU A 81 -20.61 22.73 -20.64
CA GLU A 81 -21.95 22.48 -21.16
C GLU A 81 -22.93 22.07 -20.05
N PRO A 82 -23.41 23.03 -19.24
CA PRO A 82 -24.27 22.73 -18.09
C PRO A 82 -25.62 22.11 -18.46
N SER A 83 -26.05 22.27 -19.71
CA SER A 83 -27.29 21.72 -20.25
C SER A 83 -27.24 20.22 -20.57
N SER A 84 -26.05 19.60 -20.57
CA SER A 84 -25.90 18.15 -20.74
C SER A 84 -26.15 17.36 -19.45
N LEU A 85 -26.26 18.06 -18.31
CA LEU A 85 -26.58 17.45 -17.01
C LEU A 85 -28.03 16.97 -16.98
N VAL A 86 -28.21 15.68 -16.71
CA VAL A 86 -29.52 15.08 -16.46
C VAL A 86 -29.65 14.79 -14.97
N SER A 87 -30.82 15.09 -14.40
CA SER A 87 -31.12 14.74 -13.01
C SER A 87 -31.05 13.24 -12.81
N TYR A 88 -30.37 12.81 -11.75
CA TYR A 88 -30.34 11.42 -11.35
C TYR A 88 -31.75 10.94 -10.97
N THR A 89 -32.23 9.86 -11.60
CA THR A 89 -33.59 9.34 -11.39
C THR A 89 -33.59 8.03 -10.60
N GLU A 90 -34.75 7.69 -10.05
CA GLU A 90 -34.96 6.43 -9.32
C GLU A 90 -34.79 5.20 -10.23
N GLU A 91 -35.12 5.31 -11.51
CA GLU A 91 -34.91 4.24 -12.51
C GLU A 91 -33.42 3.98 -12.73
N MET A 92 -32.59 5.03 -12.83
CA MET A 92 -31.14 4.91 -12.95
C MET A 92 -30.52 4.25 -11.71
N SER A 93 -31.03 4.59 -10.52
CA SER A 93 -30.58 3.96 -9.27
C SER A 93 -30.86 2.46 -9.26
N ARG A 94 -32.05 2.06 -9.70
CA ARG A 94 -32.44 0.66 -9.72
C ARG A 94 -31.61 -0.17 -10.70
N GLU A 95 -31.27 0.40 -11.85
CA GLU A 95 -30.38 -0.21 -12.84
C GLU A 95 -28.97 -0.43 -12.27
N ILE A 96 -28.43 0.56 -11.54
CA ILE A 96 -27.13 0.46 -10.89
C ILE A 96 -27.15 -0.60 -9.77
N ASP A 97 -28.20 -0.63 -8.95
CA ASP A 97 -28.35 -1.61 -7.86
C ASP A 97 -28.41 -3.05 -8.41
N GLU A 98 -29.05 -3.25 -9.57
CA GLU A 98 -29.07 -4.55 -10.25
C GLU A 98 -27.68 -4.94 -10.78
N LEU A 99 -26.92 -3.99 -11.34
CA LEU A 99 -25.55 -4.23 -11.82
C LEU A 99 -24.56 -4.55 -10.69
N LEU A 100 -24.80 -4.02 -9.49
CA LEU A 100 -23.94 -4.20 -8.32
C LEU A 100 -24.33 -5.42 -7.46
N ALA A 101 -25.45 -6.08 -7.75
CA ALA A 101 -26.01 -7.14 -6.91
C ALA A 101 -25.05 -8.33 -6.67
N ASP A 102 -24.14 -8.60 -7.60
CA ASP A 102 -23.16 -9.71 -7.52
C ASP A 102 -21.79 -9.29 -6.96
N VAL A 103 -21.62 -8.02 -6.56
CA VAL A 103 -20.37 -7.52 -5.97
C VAL A 103 -20.44 -7.60 -4.44
N GLY A 104 -19.83 -8.63 -3.87
CA GLY A 104 -19.63 -8.74 -2.42
C GLY A 104 -18.50 -7.81 -1.95
N LEU A 105 -18.78 -6.95 -0.97
CA LEU A 105 -17.75 -6.19 -0.26
C LEU A 105 -17.16 -7.11 0.82
N ASP A 106 -15.87 -7.44 0.73
CA ASP A 106 -15.08 -8.11 1.78
C ASP A 106 -14.57 -7.09 2.80
#